data_AF-A0A357YJI5-F1
#
_entry.id   AF-A0A357YJI5-F1
#
_cell.length_a   1.000
_cell.length_b   1.000
_cell.length_c   1.000
_cell.angle_alpha   90.00
_cell.angle_beta   90.00
_cell.angle_gamma   90.00
#
_symmetry.space_group_name_H-M   'P 1'
#
loop_
_entity.id
_entity.type
_entity.pdbx_description
1 polymer ?
#
loop_
_entity_poly.entity_id
_entity_poly.type
_entity_poly.pdbx_seq_one_letter_code
_entity_poly.pdbx_strand_id
1 'polypeptide(L)'
;YLLKLQQRESEKTGIPSLKVAFNNVFGYYIEVRNTHKSKVPAEWTRKQTLVSAERYITEELKVYEEKILGAEEKINVLENKIYGELVESILEYIPVIQNNANIIAQADCLLSFASVAEQYKYMRPEVNESYVIDIKKGRHPVIERQLPVDEPYVSNDVYLDNDKQQILIITGPNMSGKSALLRQTALITLMAQIGSYVPAESAKIGLVDKIFTRVGASDNISLGESTFMVEMNEAANIMNNLSDRSLVLFDELGRGTSTYDGISIAWAIVEYIHENPKARAKTLFATHYHELNEMEKTFKRIKNYNVSVKEIDKRVIFMRKLVPGGSEHSFGIHVARMAGMPQSITKRADTILSQMENSNRRGDIKKPIDDFVEKQEGYQLSFFQLDDPILSQVRDEIINLDVNNLTPIDALNKLNEIKKIVKGK
;
A
#
# COMPACT_ATOMS: atom_id res chain seq x y z
N TYR A 1 29.51 -62.86 5.96
CA TYR A 1 29.14 -64.27 5.68
C TYR A 1 28.96 -64.51 4.18
N LEU A 2 28.06 -63.78 3.51
CA LEU A 2 27.76 -63.93 2.08
C LEU A 2 28.98 -63.88 1.16
N LEU A 3 29.97 -63.02 1.43
CA LEU A 3 31.24 -62.98 0.68
C LEU A 3 32.04 -64.29 0.80
N LYS A 4 32.06 -64.91 1.99
CA LYS A 4 32.73 -66.20 2.21
C LYS A 4 31.99 -67.34 1.52
N LEU A 5 30.65 -67.31 1.53
CA LEU A 5 29.81 -68.26 0.80
C LEU A 5 30.04 -68.14 -0.72
N GLN A 6 30.05 -66.92 -1.25
CA GLN A 6 30.35 -66.66 -2.66
C GLN A 6 31.72 -67.23 -3.06
N GLN A 7 32.76 -66.96 -2.27
CA GLN A 7 34.11 -67.44 -2.55
C GLN A 7 34.18 -68.98 -2.50
N ARG A 8 33.61 -69.60 -1.48
CA ARG A 8 33.57 -71.07 -1.32
C ARG A 8 32.85 -71.76 -2.49
N GLU A 9 31.68 -71.25 -2.89
CA GLU A 9 30.93 -71.81 -4.01
C GLU A 9 31.63 -71.56 -5.35
N SER A 10 32.29 -70.41 -5.52
CA SER A 10 33.11 -70.11 -6.70
C SER A 10 34.28 -71.08 -6.84
N GLU A 11 35.00 -71.36 -5.76
CA GLU A 11 36.13 -72.31 -5.71
C GLU A 11 35.65 -73.75 -5.95
N LYS A 12 34.55 -74.17 -5.30
CA LYS A 12 33.99 -75.54 -5.41
C LYS A 12 33.45 -75.86 -6.80
N THR A 13 32.81 -74.90 -7.47
CA THR A 13 32.18 -75.10 -8.79
C THR A 13 33.10 -74.72 -9.96
N GLY A 14 34.23 -74.05 -9.70
CA GLY A 14 35.11 -73.52 -10.72
C GLY A 14 34.45 -72.44 -11.59
N ILE A 15 33.54 -71.65 -11.00
CA ILE A 15 32.80 -70.56 -11.65
C ILE A 15 33.29 -69.21 -11.09
N PRO A 16 34.31 -68.57 -11.69
CA PRO A 16 34.89 -67.34 -11.16
C PRO A 16 33.95 -66.12 -11.28
N SER A 17 32.93 -66.19 -12.13
CA SER A 17 31.95 -65.12 -12.35
C SER A 17 30.74 -65.20 -11.41
N LEU A 18 30.76 -66.07 -10.41
CA LEU A 18 29.66 -66.30 -9.48
C LEU A 18 29.48 -65.09 -8.56
N LYS A 19 28.25 -64.56 -8.48
CA LYS A 19 27.93 -63.41 -7.62
C LYS A 19 26.73 -63.70 -6.74
N VAL A 20 26.84 -63.44 -5.44
CA VAL A 20 25.69 -63.43 -4.53
C VAL A 20 25.11 -62.01 -4.51
N ALA A 21 23.83 -61.88 -4.81
CA ALA A 21 23.14 -60.59 -4.85
C ALA A 21 21.72 -60.70 -4.28
N PHE A 22 21.12 -59.56 -3.98
CA PHE A 22 19.76 -59.44 -3.46
C PHE A 22 18.85 -58.73 -4.47
N ASN A 23 17.58 -59.11 -4.49
CA ASN A 23 16.52 -58.43 -5.23
C ASN A 23 15.25 -58.43 -4.39
N ASN A 24 14.57 -57.29 -4.31
CA ASN A 24 13.35 -57.10 -3.54
C ASN A 24 12.22 -58.10 -3.89
N VAL A 25 12.20 -58.66 -5.11
CA VAL A 25 11.14 -59.60 -5.55
C VAL A 25 11.48 -61.06 -5.26
N PHE A 26 12.75 -61.45 -5.34
CA PHE A 26 13.17 -62.86 -5.27
C PHE A 26 14.16 -63.15 -4.13
N GLY A 27 14.46 -62.14 -3.32
CA GLY A 27 15.40 -62.19 -2.21
C GLY A 27 16.85 -62.40 -2.64
N TYR A 28 17.61 -63.13 -1.83
CA TYR A 28 19.00 -63.44 -2.16
C TYR A 28 19.07 -64.53 -3.24
N TYR A 29 20.07 -64.43 -4.11
CA TYR A 29 20.34 -65.40 -5.17
C TYR A 29 21.82 -65.45 -5.53
N ILE A 30 22.21 -66.55 -6.15
CA ILE A 30 23.50 -66.76 -6.80
C ILE A 30 23.30 -66.57 -8.31
N GLU A 31 23.96 -65.57 -8.88
CA GLU A 31 23.94 -65.30 -10.31
C GLU A 31 25.12 -65.99 -11.00
N VAL A 32 24.81 -66.76 -12.04
CA VAL A 32 25.78 -67.49 -12.86
C VAL A 32 25.56 -67.15 -14.33
N ARG A 33 26.62 -66.73 -15.03
CA ARG A 33 26.57 -66.44 -16.47
C ARG A 33 26.23 -67.70 -17.28
N ASN A 34 25.50 -67.55 -18.38
CA ASN A 34 25.08 -68.68 -19.23
C ASN A 34 26.26 -69.56 -19.70
N THR A 35 27.46 -68.98 -19.86
CA THR A 35 28.70 -69.69 -20.23
C THR A 35 29.11 -70.78 -19.23
N HIS A 36 28.69 -70.67 -17.97
CA HIS A 36 29.04 -71.60 -16.89
C HIS A 36 27.84 -72.44 -16.42
N LYS A 37 26.71 -72.40 -17.13
CA LYS A 37 25.47 -73.09 -16.74
C LYS A 37 25.65 -74.60 -16.54
N SER A 38 26.49 -75.24 -17.34
CA SER A 38 26.77 -76.68 -17.23
C SER A 38 27.56 -77.07 -15.98
N LYS A 39 28.18 -76.10 -15.29
CA LYS A 39 28.93 -76.29 -14.05
C LYS A 39 28.09 -76.08 -12.79
N VAL A 40 26.82 -75.67 -12.94
CA VAL A 40 25.93 -75.44 -11.81
C VAL A 40 25.52 -76.78 -11.20
N PRO A 41 25.70 -76.98 -9.87
CA PRO A 41 25.31 -78.22 -9.21
C PRO A 41 23.80 -78.50 -9.29
N ALA A 42 23.42 -79.77 -9.35
CA ALA A 42 22.02 -80.18 -9.49
C ALA A 42 21.18 -79.86 -8.23
N GLU A 43 21.84 -79.73 -7.08
CA GLU A 43 21.22 -79.36 -5.80
C GLU A 43 20.81 -77.88 -5.71
N TRP A 44 21.15 -77.04 -6.71
CA TRP A 44 20.75 -75.63 -6.73
C TRP A 44 19.38 -75.46 -7.38
N THR A 45 18.47 -74.79 -6.68
CA THR A 45 17.13 -74.51 -7.23
C THR A 45 17.17 -73.24 -8.07
N ARG A 46 16.73 -73.31 -9.32
CA ARG A 46 16.67 -72.14 -10.21
C ARG A 46 15.52 -71.20 -9.81
N LYS A 47 15.83 -69.93 -9.51
CA LYS A 47 14.83 -68.89 -9.17
C LYS A 47 14.40 -68.05 -10.38
N GLN A 48 15.32 -67.67 -11.27
CA GLN A 48 15.02 -66.77 -12.40
C GLN A 48 16.00 -66.99 -13.57
N THR A 49 15.51 -66.87 -14.80
CA THR A 49 16.34 -66.87 -16.02
C THR A 49 16.41 -65.45 -16.58
N LEU A 50 17.62 -64.95 -16.86
CA LEU A 50 17.87 -63.68 -17.54
C LEU A 50 18.47 -63.95 -18.93
N VAL A 51 18.52 -62.92 -19.77
CA VAL A 51 19.07 -63.00 -21.14
C VAL A 51 20.53 -63.49 -21.15
N SER A 52 21.33 -63.11 -20.16
CA SER A 52 22.77 -63.41 -20.10
C SER A 52 23.22 -64.27 -18.89
N ALA A 53 22.30 -64.60 -17.97
CA ALA A 53 22.61 -65.31 -16.73
C ALA A 53 21.41 -66.09 -16.19
N GLU A 54 21.66 -67.08 -15.33
CA GLU A 54 20.64 -67.75 -14.52
C GLU A 54 20.89 -67.48 -13.03
N ARG A 55 19.80 -67.30 -12.28
CA ARG A 55 19.81 -67.05 -10.83
C ARG A 55 19.32 -68.29 -10.09
N TYR A 56 20.08 -68.68 -9.07
CA TYR A 56 19.82 -69.88 -8.27
C TYR A 56 19.77 -69.56 -6.78
N ILE A 57 19.20 -70.49 -6.01
CA ILE A 57 19.22 -70.47 -4.54
C ILE A 57 19.70 -71.83 -4.05
N THR A 58 20.51 -71.82 -2.99
CA THR A 58 20.92 -73.02 -2.25
C THR A 58 20.14 -73.09 -0.95
N GLU A 59 19.98 -74.28 -0.38
CA GLU A 59 19.29 -74.44 0.91
C GLU A 59 19.96 -73.61 2.02
N GLU A 60 21.30 -73.57 2.05
CA GLU A 60 22.06 -72.73 2.98
C GLU A 60 21.79 -71.23 2.79
N LEU A 61 21.74 -70.76 1.53
CA LEU A 61 21.46 -69.35 1.25
C LEU A 61 20.01 -68.99 1.59
N LYS A 62 19.07 -69.92 1.41
CA LYS A 62 17.66 -69.76 1.79
C LYS A 62 17.49 -69.63 3.32
N VAL A 63 18.11 -70.51 4.09
CA VAL A 63 18.09 -70.44 5.57
C VAL A 63 18.73 -69.13 6.06
N TYR A 64 19.81 -68.69 5.41
CA TYR A 64 20.46 -67.43 5.76
C TYR A 64 19.63 -66.20 5.34
N GLU A 65 18.95 -66.25 4.20
CA GLU A 65 17.98 -65.24 3.74
C GLU A 65 16.85 -65.06 4.77
N GLU A 66 16.22 -66.15 5.23
CA GLU A 66 15.18 -66.10 6.27
C GLU A 66 15.71 -65.48 7.57
N LYS A 67 16.95 -65.81 7.95
CA LYS A 67 17.60 -65.23 9.14
C LYS A 67 17.88 -63.73 8.99
N ILE A 68 18.31 -63.27 7.80
CA ILE A 68 18.54 -61.85 7.52
C ILE A 68 17.21 -61.10 7.57
N LEU A 69 16.21 -61.54 6.81
CA LEU A 69 14.92 -60.85 6.71
C LEU A 69 14.22 -60.79 8.07
N GLY A 70 14.24 -61.89 8.84
CA GLY A 70 13.70 -61.89 10.21
C GLY A 70 14.49 -61.01 11.19
N ALA A 71 15.79 -60.78 10.95
CA ALA A 71 16.56 -59.82 11.74
C ALA A 71 16.22 -58.37 11.34
N GLU A 72 16.08 -58.08 10.04
CA GLU A 72 15.67 -56.76 9.53
C GLU A 72 14.28 -56.38 10.05
N GLU A 73 13.32 -57.30 10.04
CA GLU A 73 11.99 -57.07 10.62
C GLU A 73 12.08 -56.74 12.11
N LYS A 74 12.86 -57.50 12.88
CA LYS A 74 13.08 -57.23 14.31
C LYS A 74 13.76 -55.89 14.55
N ILE A 75 14.73 -55.52 13.73
CA ILE A 75 15.41 -54.21 13.79
C ILE A 75 14.39 -53.10 13.57
N ASN A 76 13.56 -53.19 12.52
CA ASN A 76 12.53 -52.20 12.23
C ASN A 76 11.49 -52.08 13.36
N VAL A 77 11.06 -53.20 13.95
CA VAL A 77 10.13 -53.18 15.09
C VAL A 77 10.78 -52.49 16.30
N LEU A 78 12.04 -52.81 16.59
CA LEU A 78 12.77 -52.22 17.70
C LEU A 78 13.00 -50.72 17.47
N GLU A 79 13.36 -50.32 16.26
CA GLU A 79 13.62 -48.92 15.89
C GLU A 79 12.35 -48.07 16.02
N ASN A 80 11.21 -48.55 15.48
CA ASN A 80 9.93 -47.85 15.63
C ASN A 80 9.49 -47.75 17.09
N LYS A 81 9.75 -48.79 17.89
CA LYS A 81 9.49 -48.76 19.33
C LYS A 81 10.34 -47.68 20.02
N ILE A 82 11.65 -47.66 19.78
CA ILE A 82 12.57 -46.66 20.36
C ILE A 82 12.20 -45.24 19.91
N TYR A 83 11.84 -45.06 18.63
CA TYR A 83 11.38 -43.77 18.13
C TYR A 83 10.08 -43.32 18.79
N GLY A 84 9.11 -44.23 18.95
CA GLY A 84 7.86 -43.95 19.66
C GLY A 84 8.09 -43.55 21.12
N GLU A 85 8.93 -44.29 21.83
CA GLU A 85 9.34 -43.97 23.21
C GLU A 85 10.03 -42.58 23.29
N LEU A 86 10.87 -42.24 22.30
CA LEU A 86 11.47 -40.92 22.20
C LEU A 86 10.41 -39.83 22.02
N VAL A 87 9.46 -40.00 21.09
CA VAL A 87 8.40 -39.03 20.84
C VAL A 87 7.54 -38.84 22.10
N GLU A 88 7.13 -39.93 22.76
CA GLU A 88 6.39 -39.88 24.03
C GLU A 88 7.17 -39.13 25.11
N SER A 89 8.47 -39.38 25.24
CA SER A 89 9.31 -38.68 26.21
C SER A 89 9.41 -37.17 25.95
N ILE A 90 9.28 -36.73 24.70
CA ILE A 90 9.32 -35.32 24.31
C ILE A 90 7.98 -34.62 24.59
N LEU A 91 6.86 -35.35 24.61
CA LEU A 91 5.52 -34.74 24.78
C LEU A 91 5.42 -33.91 26.07
N GLU A 92 6.04 -34.37 27.15
CA GLU A 92 6.08 -33.66 28.44
C GLU A 92 6.84 -32.32 28.35
N TYR A 93 7.77 -32.19 27.41
CA TYR A 93 8.59 -30.99 27.19
C TYR A 93 8.02 -30.04 26.16
N ILE A 94 6.91 -30.38 25.47
CA ILE A 94 6.28 -29.49 24.48
C ILE A 94 6.07 -28.07 25.02
N PRO A 95 5.52 -27.86 26.23
CA PRO A 95 5.32 -26.50 26.76
C PRO A 95 6.64 -25.73 26.91
N VAL A 96 7.71 -26.40 27.35
CA VAL A 96 9.05 -25.80 27.52
C VAL A 96 9.66 -25.46 26.15
N ILE A 97 9.53 -26.35 25.17
CA ILE A 97 10.01 -26.13 23.80
C ILE A 97 9.28 -24.94 23.16
N GLN A 98 7.95 -24.86 23.29
CA GLN A 98 7.16 -23.74 22.77
C GLN A 98 7.53 -22.42 23.45
N ASN A 99 7.72 -22.42 24.77
CA ASN A 99 8.18 -21.25 25.50
C ASN A 99 9.56 -20.77 25.01
N ASN A 100 10.51 -21.69 24.86
CA ASN A 100 11.84 -21.39 24.33
C ASN A 100 11.77 -20.84 22.90
N ALA A 101 10.92 -21.42 22.05
CA ALA A 101 10.70 -20.93 20.68
C ALA A 101 10.17 -19.48 20.67
N ASN A 102 9.23 -19.14 21.54
CA ASN A 102 8.71 -17.77 21.67
C ASN A 102 9.78 -16.77 22.13
N ILE A 103 10.62 -17.17 23.10
CA ILE A 103 11.74 -16.33 23.58
C ILE A 103 12.75 -16.09 22.46
N ILE A 104 13.13 -17.14 21.72
CA ILE A 104 14.05 -17.03 20.59
C ILE A 104 13.45 -16.14 19.49
N ALA A 105 12.16 -16.31 19.17
CA ALA A 105 11.48 -15.50 18.17
C ALA A 105 11.43 -14.01 18.55
N GLN A 106 11.23 -13.69 19.83
CA GLN A 106 11.30 -12.32 20.31
C GLN A 106 12.73 -11.74 20.19
N ALA A 107 13.74 -12.52 20.56
CA ALA A 107 15.14 -12.11 20.43
C ALA A 107 15.54 -11.87 18.97
N ASP A 108 15.11 -12.75 18.05
CA ASP A 108 15.36 -12.64 16.61
C ASP A 108 14.72 -11.36 16.02
N CYS A 109 13.46 -11.08 16.38
CA CYS A 109 12.76 -9.86 15.97
C CYS A 109 13.48 -8.59 16.47
N LEU A 110 13.86 -8.55 17.75
CA LEU A 110 14.56 -7.41 18.34
C LEU A 110 15.96 -7.21 17.74
N LEU A 111 16.68 -8.31 17.46
CA LEU A 111 17.98 -8.28 16.81
C LEU A 111 17.87 -7.76 15.37
N SER A 112 16.82 -8.14 14.65
CA SER A 112 16.50 -7.64 13.31
C SER A 112 16.25 -6.12 13.35
N PHE A 113 15.47 -5.62 14.32
CA PHE A 113 15.26 -4.18 14.49
C PHE A 113 16.56 -3.43 14.78
N ALA A 114 17.40 -3.95 15.67
CA ALA A 114 18.68 -3.34 16.01
C ALA A 114 19.64 -3.29 14.81
N SER A 115 19.74 -4.39 14.06
CA SER A 115 20.61 -4.49 12.88
C SER A 115 20.20 -3.51 11.78
N VAL A 116 18.89 -3.43 11.50
CA VAL A 116 18.33 -2.47 10.53
C VAL A 116 18.56 -1.03 11.00
N ALA A 117 18.41 -0.77 12.30
CA ALA A 117 18.60 0.55 12.88
C ALA A 117 20.04 1.05 12.76
N GLU A 118 21.01 0.17 13.05
CA GLU A 118 22.44 0.46 12.91
C GLU A 118 22.79 0.69 11.44
N GLN A 119 22.36 -0.22 10.55
CA GLN A 119 22.70 -0.17 9.13
C GLN A 119 22.16 1.08 8.44
N TYR A 120 20.94 1.52 8.78
CA TYR A 120 20.24 2.62 8.11
C TYR A 120 20.12 3.90 8.93
N LYS A 121 20.84 3.96 10.06
CA LYS A 121 20.87 5.11 10.97
C LYS A 121 19.46 5.52 11.38
N TYR A 122 18.69 4.56 11.86
CA TYR A 122 17.38 4.85 12.47
C TYR A 122 17.59 5.27 13.91
N MET A 123 16.70 6.14 14.39
CA MET A 123 16.80 6.72 15.73
C MET A 123 15.70 6.17 16.62
N ARG A 124 16.01 6.02 17.91
CA ARG A 124 15.04 5.58 18.91
C ARG A 124 13.94 6.65 19.04
N PRO A 125 12.67 6.34 18.77
CA PRO A 125 11.59 7.30 18.96
C PRO A 125 11.25 7.49 20.45
N GLU A 126 10.70 8.65 20.78
CA GLU A 126 10.02 8.91 22.05
C GLU A 126 8.52 8.64 21.86
N VAL A 127 8.03 7.51 22.37
CA VAL A 127 6.59 7.21 22.38
C VAL A 127 6.01 7.67 23.71
N ASN A 128 4.94 8.47 23.68
CA ASN A 128 4.36 9.06 24.89
C ASN A 128 2.82 9.19 24.82
N GLU A 129 2.21 9.61 25.93
CA GLU A 129 0.76 9.76 26.06
C GLU A 129 0.21 11.07 25.48
N SER A 130 1.07 11.93 24.91
CA SER A 130 0.61 13.19 24.32
C SER A 130 -0.19 12.95 23.03
N TYR A 131 -0.71 14.04 22.46
CA TYR A 131 -1.38 14.04 21.16
C TYR A 131 -0.47 14.56 20.03
N VAL A 132 0.84 14.66 20.28
CA VAL A 132 1.79 15.28 19.35
C VAL A 132 2.46 14.21 18.49
N ILE A 133 2.50 14.43 17.18
CA ILE A 133 3.38 13.70 16.26
C ILE A 133 4.40 14.73 15.73
N ASP A 134 5.65 14.62 16.16
CA ASP A 134 6.75 15.48 15.72
C ASP A 134 7.89 14.63 15.17
N ILE A 135 8.06 14.65 13.85
CA ILE A 135 9.07 13.91 13.10
C ILE A 135 10.02 14.94 12.48
N LYS A 136 11.32 14.85 12.79
CA LYS A 136 12.38 15.66 12.18
C LYS A 136 13.20 14.83 11.21
N LYS A 137 13.40 15.36 10.01
CA LYS A 137 14.09 14.71 8.88
C LYS A 137 13.64 13.25 8.70
N GLY A 138 12.33 13.01 8.74
CA GLY A 138 11.77 11.70 8.45
C GLY A 138 12.04 11.28 7.01
N ARG A 139 12.22 9.99 6.80
CA ARG A 139 12.47 9.34 5.51
C ARG A 139 11.53 8.14 5.35
N HIS A 140 11.15 7.82 4.12
CA HIS A 140 10.31 6.66 3.87
C HIS A 140 11.17 5.38 3.87
N PRO A 141 10.94 4.41 4.79
CA PRO A 141 11.87 3.30 5.04
C PRO A 141 12.05 2.35 3.85
N VAL A 142 11.04 2.25 2.97
CA VAL A 142 11.12 1.45 1.74
C VAL A 142 11.71 2.24 0.57
N ILE A 143 11.15 3.42 0.25
CA ILE A 143 11.56 4.21 -0.91
C ILE A 143 13.02 4.66 -0.80
N GLU A 144 13.51 5.02 0.41
CA GLU A 144 14.92 5.41 0.59
C GLU A 144 15.91 4.32 0.19
N ARG A 145 15.48 3.04 0.18
CA ARG A 145 16.27 1.88 -0.18
C ARG A 145 16.18 1.51 -1.67
N GLN A 146 15.15 2.01 -2.36
CA GLN A 146 14.90 1.73 -3.78
C GLN A 146 15.47 2.81 -4.71
N LEU A 147 15.83 3.97 -4.16
CA LEU A 147 16.46 5.03 -4.95
C LEU A 147 17.88 4.63 -5.37
N PRO A 148 18.34 5.07 -6.56
CA PRO A 148 19.73 4.91 -6.98
C PRO A 148 20.70 5.49 -5.94
N VAL A 149 21.92 4.94 -5.88
CA VAL A 149 22.96 5.38 -4.94
C VAL A 149 23.26 6.88 -5.06
N ASP A 150 23.13 7.41 -6.27
CA ASP A 150 23.43 8.80 -6.60
C ASP A 150 22.26 9.78 -6.34
N GLU A 151 21.08 9.27 -5.94
CA GLU A 151 19.88 10.07 -5.67
C GLU A 151 19.43 9.90 -4.21
N PRO A 152 19.94 10.73 -3.27
CA PRO A 152 19.57 10.61 -1.86
C PRO A 152 18.09 10.94 -1.64
N TYR A 153 17.44 10.21 -0.73
CA TYR A 153 16.07 10.50 -0.31
C TYR A 153 16.00 11.86 0.39
N VAL A 154 15.05 12.71 -0.03
CA VAL A 154 14.83 14.03 0.57
C VAL A 154 13.99 13.88 1.84
N SER A 155 14.59 14.17 2.98
CA SER A 155 13.92 14.07 4.28
C SER A 155 13.01 15.27 4.59
N ASN A 156 11.94 15.02 5.33
CA ASN A 156 10.90 16.01 5.62
C ASN A 156 10.54 16.05 7.10
N ASP A 157 10.18 17.24 7.57
CA ASP A 157 9.68 17.44 8.92
C ASP A 157 8.14 17.37 8.88
N VAL A 158 7.54 16.71 9.87
CA VAL A 158 6.08 16.65 10.03
C VAL A 158 5.75 16.91 11.49
N TYR A 159 4.91 17.91 11.72
CA TYR A 159 4.42 18.25 13.06
C TYR A 159 2.89 18.22 13.04
N LEU A 160 2.26 17.57 14.01
CA LEU A 160 0.82 17.50 14.18
C LEU A 160 0.49 17.55 15.67
N ASP A 161 -0.52 18.33 16.06
CA ASP A 161 -1.06 18.38 17.42
C ASP A 161 -2.58 18.69 17.41
N ASN A 162 -3.22 18.74 18.58
CA ASN A 162 -4.67 18.99 18.67
C ASN A 162 -5.05 20.48 18.73
N ASP A 163 -4.07 21.38 18.83
CA ASP A 163 -4.29 22.75 19.28
C ASP A 163 -3.88 23.81 18.26
N LYS A 164 -2.76 23.59 17.55
CA LYS A 164 -2.15 24.55 16.62
C LYS A 164 -2.10 24.04 15.19
N GLN A 165 -1.81 22.76 14.98
CA GLN A 165 -1.62 22.16 13.65
C GLN A 165 -2.19 20.75 13.65
N GLN A 166 -3.52 20.65 13.59
CA GLN A 166 -4.26 19.39 13.54
C GLN A 166 -4.30 18.83 12.13
N ILE A 167 -4.46 19.69 11.13
CA ILE A 167 -4.66 19.30 9.73
C ILE A 167 -3.61 20.00 8.88
N LEU A 168 -2.84 19.22 8.11
CA LEU A 168 -1.99 19.76 7.05
C LEU A 168 -2.68 19.58 5.72
N ILE A 169 -2.97 20.69 5.04
CA ILE A 169 -3.39 20.67 3.63
C ILE A 169 -2.12 20.72 2.80
N ILE A 170 -1.84 19.64 2.06
CA ILE A 170 -0.61 19.47 1.29
C ILE A 170 -0.94 19.60 -0.19
N THR A 171 -0.55 20.72 -0.77
CA THR A 171 -0.70 20.99 -2.20
C THR A 171 0.59 20.76 -2.97
N GLY A 172 0.46 20.63 -4.29
CA GLY A 172 1.61 20.51 -5.18
C GLY A 172 1.32 19.57 -6.34
N PRO A 173 2.17 19.59 -7.37
CA PRO A 173 1.94 18.81 -8.58
C PRO A 173 1.94 17.30 -8.32
N ASN A 174 1.36 16.55 -9.26
CA ASN A 174 1.44 15.09 -9.24
C ASN A 174 2.91 14.66 -9.34
N MET A 175 3.25 13.52 -8.73
CA MET A 175 4.63 12.99 -8.62
C MET A 175 5.62 13.84 -7.78
N SER A 176 5.15 14.88 -7.09
CA SER A 176 6.01 15.70 -6.22
C SER A 176 6.44 15.00 -4.93
N GLY A 177 5.80 13.90 -4.56
CA GLY A 177 6.10 13.14 -3.34
C GLY A 177 5.07 13.27 -2.20
N LYS A 178 3.90 13.89 -2.44
CA LYS A 178 2.81 13.99 -1.45
C LYS A 178 2.45 12.63 -0.84
N SER A 179 2.09 11.64 -1.67
CA SER A 179 1.72 10.29 -1.22
C SER A 179 2.85 9.60 -0.45
N ALA A 180 4.11 9.82 -0.85
CA ALA A 180 5.26 9.27 -0.15
C ALA A 180 5.42 9.86 1.25
N LEU A 181 5.19 11.17 1.41
CA LEU A 181 5.20 11.85 2.71
C LEU A 181 4.08 11.37 3.65
N LEU A 182 2.86 11.20 3.12
CA LEU A 182 1.72 10.67 3.88
C LEU A 182 2.04 9.26 4.40
N ARG A 183 2.42 8.36 3.49
CA ARG A 183 2.77 6.97 3.85
C ARG A 183 3.96 6.89 4.80
N GLN A 184 4.98 7.73 4.59
CA GLN A 184 6.12 7.83 5.49
C GLN A 184 5.68 8.15 6.91
N THR A 185 4.79 9.12 7.09
CA THR A 185 4.32 9.53 8.43
C THR A 185 3.63 8.37 9.14
N ALA A 186 2.73 7.66 8.45
CA ALA A 186 2.08 6.46 9.00
C ALA A 186 3.08 5.34 9.32
N LEU A 187 4.04 5.07 8.43
CA LEU A 187 5.05 4.03 8.65
C LEU A 187 5.92 4.34 9.86
N ILE A 188 6.36 5.59 10.02
CA ILE A 188 7.15 6.03 11.19
C ILE A 188 6.35 5.85 12.48
N THR A 189 5.07 6.26 12.50
CA THR A 189 4.19 6.08 13.65
C THR A 189 4.01 4.60 14.00
N LEU A 190 3.75 3.75 13.00
CA LEU A 190 3.60 2.31 13.18
C LEU A 190 4.89 1.68 13.72
N MET A 191 6.04 1.99 13.10
CA MET A 191 7.35 1.49 13.51
C MET A 191 7.70 1.88 14.96
N ALA A 192 7.33 3.10 15.37
CA ALA A 192 7.53 3.55 16.75
C ALA A 192 6.67 2.74 17.74
N GLN A 193 5.40 2.51 17.43
CA GLN A 193 4.48 1.79 18.31
C GLN A 193 4.72 0.27 18.37
N ILE A 194 5.32 -0.35 17.35
CA ILE A 194 5.77 -1.75 17.44
C ILE A 194 7.10 -1.91 18.20
N GLY A 195 7.72 -0.82 18.65
CA GLY A 195 8.97 -0.83 19.42
C GLY A 195 10.25 -0.85 18.59
N SER A 196 10.17 -0.51 17.29
CA SER A 196 11.35 -0.38 16.42
C SER A 196 11.96 1.02 16.48
N TYR A 197 13.19 1.14 15.97
CA TYR A 197 13.79 2.44 15.67
C TYR A 197 13.20 2.98 14.37
N VAL A 198 13.18 4.30 14.18
CA VAL A 198 12.49 4.93 13.05
C VAL A 198 13.43 5.69 12.11
N PRO A 199 13.11 5.78 10.80
CA PRO A 199 13.91 6.48 9.79
C PRO A 199 13.81 8.01 9.89
N ALA A 200 14.21 8.59 11.02
CA ALA A 200 14.18 10.03 11.28
C ALA A 200 15.45 10.47 12.03
N GLU A 201 15.71 11.77 12.10
CA GLU A 201 16.74 12.33 12.99
C GLU A 201 16.25 12.37 14.44
N SER A 202 14.97 12.71 14.63
CA SER A 202 14.27 12.58 15.91
C SER A 202 12.78 12.38 15.65
N ALA A 203 12.11 11.59 16.49
CA ALA A 203 10.67 11.39 16.43
C ALA A 203 10.07 11.36 17.83
N LYS A 204 9.04 12.19 18.06
CA LYS A 204 8.17 12.15 19.23
C LYS A 204 6.76 11.78 18.76
N ILE A 205 6.27 10.64 19.21
CA ILE A 205 5.03 10.05 18.71
C ILE A 205 4.10 9.82 19.90
N GLY A 206 3.09 10.68 20.01
CA GLY A 206 1.93 10.43 20.86
C GLY A 206 1.20 9.18 20.39
N LEU A 207 0.68 8.39 21.33
CA LEU A 207 -0.03 7.15 20.99
C LEU A 207 -1.18 7.40 20.01
N VAL A 208 -1.15 6.66 18.90
CA VAL A 208 -2.18 6.59 17.88
C VAL A 208 -2.91 5.25 18.00
N ASP A 209 -4.23 5.30 18.10
CA ASP A 209 -5.08 4.10 18.21
C ASP A 209 -5.44 3.52 16.83
N LYS A 210 -5.63 4.38 15.83
CA LYS A 210 -6.04 4.01 14.46
C LYS A 210 -5.31 4.86 13.44
N ILE A 211 -4.77 4.21 12.40
CA ILE A 211 -4.25 4.87 11.21
C ILE A 211 -5.25 4.63 10.08
N PHE A 212 -5.93 5.69 9.67
CA PHE A 212 -6.83 5.68 8.52
C PHE A 212 -6.11 6.14 7.28
N THR A 213 -6.34 5.43 6.18
CA THR A 213 -5.74 5.76 4.88
C THR A 213 -6.80 5.69 3.81
N ARG A 214 -6.95 6.79 3.10
CA ARG A 214 -7.58 6.86 1.79
C ARG A 214 -6.49 7.25 0.81
N VAL A 215 -5.84 6.24 0.24
CA VAL A 215 -4.82 6.41 -0.79
C VAL A 215 -5.35 5.69 -2.02
N GLY A 216 -5.55 6.43 -3.11
CA GLY A 216 -6.24 5.96 -4.32
C GLY A 216 -5.92 4.50 -4.66
N ALA A 217 -6.96 3.68 -4.72
CA ALA A 217 -6.86 2.29 -5.11
C ALA A 217 -6.48 2.20 -6.60
N SER A 218 -5.59 1.27 -6.95
CA SER A 218 -5.54 0.73 -8.30
C SER A 218 -6.91 0.12 -8.61
N ASP A 219 -7.54 0.58 -9.69
CA ASP A 219 -8.93 0.27 -10.05
C ASP A 219 -9.28 -1.21 -9.89
N ASN A 220 -10.15 -1.54 -8.93
CA ASN A 220 -10.76 -2.86 -8.82
C ASN A 220 -12.08 -2.85 -9.62
N ILE A 221 -11.95 -2.89 -10.94
CA ILE A 221 -13.07 -2.95 -11.89
C ILE A 221 -13.95 -4.20 -11.68
N SER A 222 -13.44 -5.22 -10.98
CA SER A 222 -14.09 -6.52 -10.81
C SER A 222 -15.34 -6.54 -9.92
N LEU A 223 -15.62 -5.50 -9.12
CA LEU A 223 -16.76 -5.46 -8.18
C LEU A 223 -17.99 -4.70 -8.68
N GLY A 224 -17.94 -4.04 -9.84
CA GLY A 224 -19.09 -3.31 -10.40
C GLY A 224 -19.51 -2.05 -9.63
N GLU A 225 -18.77 -1.65 -8.59
CA GLU A 225 -19.00 -0.41 -7.86
C GLU A 225 -18.31 0.77 -8.55
N SER A 226 -18.98 1.94 -8.59
CA SER A 226 -18.36 3.19 -9.06
C SER A 226 -17.14 3.51 -8.19
N THR A 227 -16.02 3.86 -8.81
CA THR A 227 -14.78 4.26 -8.10
C THR A 227 -15.01 5.38 -7.10
N PHE A 228 -15.94 6.29 -7.41
CA PHE A 228 -16.35 7.36 -6.52
C PHE A 228 -17.21 6.87 -5.33
N MET A 229 -18.07 5.87 -5.53
CA MET A 229 -18.87 5.29 -4.43
C MET A 229 -17.97 4.58 -3.42
N VAL A 230 -16.98 3.80 -3.90
CA VAL A 230 -15.97 3.17 -3.03
C VAL A 230 -15.22 4.23 -2.22
N GLU A 231 -14.81 5.32 -2.89
CA GLU A 231 -14.15 6.45 -2.24
C GLU A 231 -15.01 7.09 -1.13
N MET A 232 -16.31 7.28 -1.39
CA MET A 232 -17.23 7.84 -0.40
C MET A 232 -17.50 6.86 0.76
N ASN A 233 -17.61 5.56 0.50
CA ASN A 233 -17.76 4.54 1.54
C ASN A 233 -16.52 4.47 2.44
N GLU A 234 -15.32 4.56 1.86
CA GLU A 234 -14.06 4.63 2.62
C GLU A 234 -14.04 5.89 3.49
N ALA A 235 -14.34 7.06 2.92
CA ALA A 235 -14.40 8.32 3.67
C ALA A 235 -15.43 8.26 4.81
N ALA A 236 -16.63 7.72 4.55
CA ALA A 236 -17.67 7.54 5.57
C ALA A 236 -17.20 6.60 6.70
N ASN A 237 -16.55 5.48 6.36
CA ASN A 237 -16.00 4.56 7.35
C ASN A 237 -14.95 5.24 8.24
N ILE A 238 -14.09 6.09 7.66
CA ILE A 238 -13.12 6.89 8.42
C ILE A 238 -13.89 7.82 9.37
N MET A 239 -14.83 8.63 8.87
CA MET A 239 -15.57 9.62 9.66
C MET A 239 -16.32 8.97 10.84
N ASN A 240 -16.96 7.82 10.61
CA ASN A 240 -17.73 7.11 11.64
C ASN A 240 -16.89 6.46 12.73
N ASN A 241 -15.57 6.33 12.54
CA ASN A 241 -14.67 5.62 13.45
C ASN A 241 -13.55 6.50 14.02
N LEU A 242 -13.60 7.81 13.80
CA LEU A 242 -12.62 8.76 14.32
C LEU A 242 -12.57 8.76 15.85
N SER A 243 -11.37 8.95 16.37
CA SER A 243 -11.07 9.25 17.77
C SER A 243 -10.15 10.47 17.86
N ASP A 244 -9.91 10.96 19.08
CA ASP A 244 -8.93 12.02 19.37
C ASP A 244 -7.48 11.55 19.20
N ARG A 245 -7.22 10.26 19.08
CA ARG A 245 -5.90 9.65 18.82
C ARG A 245 -5.71 9.14 17.40
N SER A 246 -6.71 9.28 16.53
CA SER A 246 -6.62 8.82 15.16
C SER A 246 -5.63 9.65 14.33
N LEU A 247 -4.87 8.98 13.46
CA LEU A 247 -4.09 9.58 12.38
C LEU A 247 -4.78 9.28 11.04
N VAL A 248 -5.13 10.32 10.28
CA VAL A 248 -5.88 10.20 9.04
C VAL A 248 -5.05 10.70 7.86
N LEU A 249 -4.97 9.89 6.81
CA LEU A 249 -4.27 10.21 5.56
C LEU A 249 -5.27 10.24 4.42
N PHE A 250 -5.53 11.43 3.86
CA PHE A 250 -6.31 11.58 2.64
C PHE A 250 -5.39 11.95 1.49
N ASP A 251 -5.37 11.13 0.45
CA ASP A 251 -4.62 11.38 -0.78
C ASP A 251 -5.61 11.53 -1.93
N GLU A 252 -5.79 12.78 -2.35
CA GLU A 252 -6.54 13.17 -3.55
C GLU A 252 -8.04 12.80 -3.52
N LEU A 253 -8.67 12.98 -2.36
CA LEU A 253 -10.10 12.75 -2.15
C LEU A 253 -10.97 13.62 -3.08
N GLY A 254 -12.00 13.01 -3.69
CA GLY A 254 -13.02 13.71 -4.46
C GLY A 254 -12.73 13.81 -5.96
N ARG A 255 -11.70 13.12 -6.46
CA ARG A 255 -11.31 13.16 -7.88
C ARG A 255 -12.26 12.45 -8.84
N GLY A 256 -13.07 11.51 -8.35
CA GLY A 256 -13.94 10.68 -9.19
C GLY A 256 -15.24 11.36 -9.65
N THR A 257 -15.44 12.65 -9.35
CA THR A 257 -16.69 13.38 -9.62
C THR A 257 -16.42 14.77 -10.24
N SER A 258 -17.48 15.57 -10.44
CA SER A 258 -17.36 16.94 -10.90
C SER A 258 -16.44 17.76 -9.99
N THR A 259 -15.64 18.67 -10.56
CA THR A 259 -14.64 19.42 -9.80
C THR A 259 -15.25 20.15 -8.60
N TYR A 260 -16.42 20.77 -8.77
CA TYR A 260 -17.09 21.51 -7.71
C TYR A 260 -17.68 20.59 -6.64
N ASP A 261 -18.26 19.45 -7.01
CA ASP A 261 -18.75 18.47 -6.03
C ASP A 261 -17.59 17.89 -5.22
N GLY A 262 -16.48 17.56 -5.89
CA GLY A 262 -15.26 17.03 -5.27
C GLY A 262 -14.65 18.01 -4.26
N ILE A 263 -14.50 19.30 -4.64
CA ILE A 263 -14.04 20.36 -3.75
C ILE A 263 -14.99 20.51 -2.55
N SER A 264 -16.30 20.56 -2.80
CA SER A 264 -17.30 20.78 -1.75
C SER A 264 -17.31 19.65 -0.71
N ILE A 265 -17.21 18.40 -1.15
CA ILE A 265 -17.13 17.23 -0.27
C ILE A 265 -15.82 17.24 0.52
N ALA A 266 -14.70 17.49 -0.15
CA ALA A 266 -13.39 17.57 0.51
C ALA A 266 -13.36 18.67 1.59
N TRP A 267 -13.90 19.85 1.27
CA TRP A 267 -14.04 20.95 2.21
C TRP A 267 -14.88 20.56 3.42
N ALA A 268 -16.08 20.02 3.19
CA ALA A 268 -16.99 19.61 4.25
C ALA A 268 -16.38 18.53 5.16
N ILE A 269 -15.60 17.59 4.61
CA ILE A 269 -14.91 16.57 5.41
C ILE A 269 -13.81 17.18 6.26
N VAL A 270 -12.99 18.07 5.70
CA VAL A 270 -11.92 18.74 6.45
C VAL A 270 -12.51 19.60 7.57
N GLU A 271 -13.58 20.34 7.28
CA GLU A 271 -14.34 21.12 8.25
C GLU A 271 -14.93 20.22 9.34
N TYR A 272 -15.56 19.10 8.98
CA TYR A 272 -16.12 18.14 9.92
C TYR A 272 -15.04 17.59 10.88
N ILE A 273 -13.85 17.23 10.39
CA ILE A 273 -12.75 16.74 11.22
C ILE A 273 -12.21 17.85 12.15
N HIS A 274 -12.14 19.08 11.63
CA HIS A 274 -11.64 20.22 12.40
C HIS A 274 -12.60 20.59 13.53
N GLU A 275 -13.89 20.74 13.23
CA GLU A 275 -14.92 21.19 14.18
C GLU A 275 -15.44 20.07 15.09
N ASN A 276 -15.02 18.82 14.88
CA ASN A 276 -15.47 17.70 15.73
C ASN A 276 -15.03 17.91 17.20
N PRO A 277 -15.98 18.07 18.15
CA PRO A 277 -15.64 18.37 19.54
C PRO A 277 -15.07 17.15 20.28
N LYS A 278 -15.35 15.93 19.81
CA LYS A 278 -14.97 14.68 20.49
C LYS A 278 -13.79 13.97 19.83
N ALA A 279 -13.56 14.19 18.54
CA ALA A 279 -12.55 13.47 17.77
C ALA A 279 -11.69 14.45 16.96
N ARG A 280 -10.67 15.03 17.60
CA ARG A 280 -9.66 15.87 16.93
C ARG A 280 -8.57 15.02 16.30
N ALA A 281 -8.96 14.20 15.33
CA ALA A 281 -8.02 13.36 14.59
C ALA A 281 -6.95 14.22 13.90
N LYS A 282 -5.70 13.76 13.96
CA LYS A 282 -4.58 14.41 13.25
C LYS A 282 -4.63 14.00 11.80
N THR A 283 -4.56 14.95 10.87
CA THR A 283 -4.88 14.68 9.47
C THR A 283 -3.82 15.25 8.53
N LEU A 284 -3.35 14.42 7.60
CA LEU A 284 -2.61 14.85 6.42
C LEU A 284 -3.54 14.75 5.22
N PHE A 285 -3.84 15.89 4.58
CA PHE A 285 -4.76 15.98 3.45
C PHE A 285 -3.99 16.44 2.21
N ALA A 286 -3.53 15.48 1.39
CA ALA A 286 -2.91 15.77 0.11
C ALA A 286 -3.99 16.03 -0.95
N THR A 287 -3.91 17.18 -1.62
CA THR A 287 -4.91 17.56 -2.62
C THR A 287 -4.30 18.30 -3.81
N HIS A 288 -5.10 18.40 -4.86
CA HIS A 288 -4.87 19.21 -6.06
C HIS A 288 -5.80 20.42 -6.14
N TYR A 289 -6.78 20.49 -5.23
CA TYR A 289 -7.68 21.62 -5.09
C TYR A 289 -6.98 22.72 -4.31
N HIS A 290 -6.57 23.78 -5.00
CA HIS A 290 -5.91 24.93 -4.36
C HIS A 290 -6.90 25.80 -3.58
N GLU A 291 -8.19 25.66 -3.87
CA GLU A 291 -9.30 26.30 -3.16
C GLU A 291 -9.28 25.96 -1.66
N LEU A 292 -8.87 24.74 -1.31
CA LEU A 292 -8.76 24.30 0.08
C LEU A 292 -7.69 25.08 0.86
N ASN A 293 -6.74 25.77 0.20
CA ASN A 293 -5.77 26.62 0.89
C ASN A 293 -6.45 27.77 1.66
N GLU A 294 -7.62 28.23 1.23
CA GLU A 294 -8.37 29.29 1.91
C GLU A 294 -8.82 28.87 3.32
N MET A 295 -8.93 27.57 3.60
CA MET A 295 -9.34 27.05 4.90
C MET A 295 -8.40 27.46 6.04
N GLU A 296 -7.09 27.64 5.78
CA GLU A 296 -6.14 28.11 6.80
C GLU A 296 -6.49 29.51 7.36
N LYS A 297 -7.16 30.36 6.56
CA LYS A 297 -7.55 31.71 6.98
C LYS A 297 -8.69 31.68 8.01
N THR A 298 -9.59 30.70 7.89
CA THR A 298 -10.78 30.57 8.74
C THR A 298 -10.53 29.63 9.93
N PHE A 299 -9.84 28.51 9.70
CA PHE A 299 -9.69 27.43 10.67
C PHE A 299 -8.28 27.42 11.29
N LYS A 300 -8.16 27.86 12.54
CA LYS A 300 -6.87 28.08 13.23
C LYS A 300 -5.91 26.88 13.30
N ARG A 301 -6.46 25.65 13.27
CA ARG A 301 -5.70 24.38 13.37
C ARG A 301 -5.34 23.77 12.02
N ILE A 302 -5.73 24.41 10.92
CA ILE A 302 -5.38 24.01 9.56
C ILE A 302 -4.15 24.79 9.13
N LYS A 303 -3.17 24.10 8.54
CA LYS A 303 -1.94 24.71 8.03
C LYS A 303 -1.66 24.24 6.61
N ASN A 304 -1.38 25.17 5.72
CA ASN A 304 -1.03 24.84 4.34
C ASN A 304 0.44 24.54 4.22
N TYR A 305 0.74 23.49 3.48
CA TYR A 305 2.08 23.16 3.03
C TYR A 305 2.05 22.83 1.55
N ASN A 306 3.17 23.05 0.88
CA ASN A 306 3.37 22.59 -0.48
C ASN A 306 4.67 21.81 -0.59
N VAL A 307 4.73 20.94 -1.59
CA VAL A 307 5.97 20.27 -1.95
C VAL A 307 6.69 21.14 -2.97
N SER A 308 7.86 21.65 -2.58
CA SER A 308 8.62 22.62 -3.36
C SER A 308 9.03 22.11 -4.74
N VAL A 309 8.96 23.04 -5.69
CA VAL A 309 9.24 22.85 -7.11
C VAL A 309 10.18 23.95 -7.55
N LYS A 310 11.22 23.61 -8.31
CA LYS A 310 12.15 24.60 -8.88
C LYS A 310 12.15 24.51 -10.39
N GLU A 311 11.97 25.64 -11.07
CA GLU A 311 12.13 25.72 -12.52
C GLU A 311 13.55 26.17 -12.86
N ILE A 312 14.28 25.35 -13.62
CA ILE A 312 15.62 25.65 -14.13
C ILE A 312 15.61 25.39 -15.63
N ASP A 313 15.99 26.36 -16.45
CA ASP A 313 16.09 26.22 -17.92
C ASP A 313 14.81 25.65 -18.59
N LYS A 314 13.63 26.12 -18.15
CA LYS A 314 12.30 25.64 -18.58
C LYS A 314 12.00 24.17 -18.26
N ARG A 315 12.80 23.55 -17.37
CA ARG A 315 12.58 22.22 -16.81
C ARG A 315 12.14 22.36 -15.36
N VAL A 316 11.14 21.57 -14.99
CA VAL A 316 10.61 21.52 -13.64
C VAL A 316 11.33 20.41 -12.87
N ILE A 317 12.00 20.77 -11.78
CA ILE A 317 12.67 19.84 -10.87
C ILE A 317 11.87 19.78 -9.58
N PHE A 318 11.40 18.58 -9.23
CA PHE A 318 10.71 18.34 -7.97
C PHE A 318 11.75 18.23 -6.86
N MET A 319 11.78 19.21 -5.95
CA MET A 319 12.70 19.19 -4.82
C MET A 319 12.26 18.19 -3.74
N ARG A 320 11.00 17.73 -3.77
CA ARG A 320 10.41 16.77 -2.82
C ARG A 320 10.51 17.22 -1.35
N LYS A 321 10.75 18.51 -1.10
CA LYS A 321 10.86 19.12 0.22
C LYS A 321 9.54 19.82 0.57
N LEU A 322 8.97 19.47 1.71
CA LEU A 322 7.78 20.09 2.28
C LEU A 322 8.14 21.48 2.81
N VAL A 323 7.40 22.51 2.37
CA VAL A 323 7.58 23.90 2.79
C VAL A 323 6.23 24.51 3.18
N PRO A 324 6.18 25.43 4.17
CA PRO A 324 4.94 26.11 4.54
C PRO A 324 4.34 26.93 3.39
N GLY A 325 3.01 27.05 3.40
CA GLY A 325 2.22 27.82 2.43
C GLY A 325 1.55 26.94 1.36
N GLY A 326 0.47 27.43 0.78
CA GLY A 326 -0.20 26.79 -0.36
C GLY A 326 0.51 27.09 -1.69
N SER A 327 0.35 26.22 -2.67
CA SER A 327 0.69 26.51 -4.07
C SER A 327 -0.54 27.09 -4.78
N GLU A 328 -0.38 28.17 -5.55
CA GLU A 328 -1.46 28.72 -6.40
C GLU A 328 -1.38 28.25 -7.86
N HIS A 329 -0.25 27.65 -8.26
CA HIS A 329 -0.01 27.28 -9.66
C HIS A 329 0.00 25.77 -9.89
N SER A 330 -0.69 25.35 -10.94
CA SER A 330 -0.73 23.98 -11.42
C SER A 330 0.36 23.74 -12.48
N PHE A 331 1.30 22.84 -12.19
CA PHE A 331 2.41 22.54 -13.12
C PHE A 331 2.05 21.50 -14.20
N GLY A 332 0.76 21.20 -14.42
CA GLY A 332 0.32 20.12 -15.31
C GLY A 332 0.83 20.25 -16.75
N ILE A 333 0.80 21.47 -17.31
CA ILE A 333 1.29 21.71 -18.68
C ILE A 333 2.82 21.55 -18.77
N HIS A 334 3.56 21.90 -17.71
CA HIS A 334 5.00 21.68 -17.65
C HIS A 334 5.34 20.19 -17.55
N VAL A 335 4.58 19.42 -16.78
CA VAL A 335 4.72 17.95 -16.71
C VAL A 335 4.44 17.32 -18.08
N ALA A 336 3.41 17.77 -18.79
CA ALA A 336 3.14 17.32 -20.16
C ALA A 336 4.32 17.60 -21.10
N ARG A 337 4.96 18.78 -20.98
CA ARG A 337 6.17 19.13 -21.74
C ARG A 337 7.35 18.20 -21.42
N MET A 338 7.53 17.85 -20.15
CA MET A 338 8.56 16.90 -19.70
C MET A 338 8.32 15.48 -20.20
N ALA A 339 7.05 15.06 -20.29
CA ALA A 339 6.65 13.78 -20.86
C ALA A 339 6.86 13.68 -22.39
N GLY A 340 7.33 14.76 -23.04
CA GLY A 340 7.60 14.79 -24.47
C GLY A 340 6.38 15.15 -25.33
N MET A 341 5.34 15.75 -24.74
CA MET A 341 4.17 16.18 -25.52
C MET A 341 4.54 17.24 -26.57
N PRO A 342 3.97 17.18 -27.79
CA PRO A 342 4.25 18.13 -28.85
C PRO A 342 4.11 19.59 -28.39
N GLN A 343 5.07 20.44 -28.79
CA GLN A 343 5.07 21.86 -28.41
C GLN A 343 3.83 22.61 -28.88
N SER A 344 3.22 22.21 -30.00
CA SER A 344 1.97 22.76 -30.49
C SER A 344 0.81 22.58 -29.49
N ILE A 345 0.74 21.41 -28.84
CA ILE A 345 -0.29 21.09 -27.84
C ILE A 345 -0.02 21.86 -26.55
N THR A 346 1.21 21.85 -26.04
CA THR A 346 1.52 22.53 -24.77
C THR A 346 1.35 24.06 -24.89
N LYS A 347 1.77 24.67 -26.01
CA LYS A 347 1.51 26.11 -26.27
C LYS A 347 0.02 26.43 -26.36
N ARG A 348 -0.78 25.55 -26.99
CA ARG A 348 -2.23 25.72 -27.05
C ARG A 348 -2.86 25.60 -25.67
N ALA A 349 -2.42 24.63 -24.86
CA ALA A 349 -2.88 24.47 -23.48
C ALA A 349 -2.55 25.71 -22.63
N ASP A 350 -1.35 26.29 -22.76
CA ASP A 350 -0.97 27.53 -22.07
C ASP A 350 -1.90 28.70 -22.43
N THR A 351 -2.28 28.79 -23.71
CA THR A 351 -3.22 29.83 -24.20
C THR A 351 -4.62 29.64 -23.60
N ILE A 352 -5.12 28.39 -23.56
CA ILE A 352 -6.44 28.07 -23.00
C ILE A 352 -6.45 28.33 -21.49
N LEU A 353 -5.41 27.91 -20.76
CA LEU A 353 -5.29 28.16 -19.32
C LEU A 353 -5.31 29.67 -19.02
N SER A 354 -4.56 30.46 -19.79
CA SER A 354 -4.55 31.93 -19.66
C SER A 354 -5.93 32.55 -19.88
N GLN A 355 -6.76 31.98 -20.77
CA GLN A 355 -8.14 32.45 -21.00
C GLN A 355 -9.07 32.09 -19.84
N MET A 356 -8.93 30.89 -19.28
CA MET A 356 -9.71 30.46 -18.11
C MET A 356 -9.37 31.28 -16.86
N GLU A 357 -8.07 31.51 -16.58
CA GLU A 357 -7.63 32.33 -15.44
C GLU A 357 -8.10 33.79 -15.54
N ASN A 358 -8.07 34.37 -16.74
CA ASN A 358 -8.54 35.73 -16.96
C ASN A 358 -10.07 35.86 -16.89
N SER A 359 -10.81 34.78 -17.18
CA SER A 359 -12.26 34.74 -17.02
C SER A 359 -12.65 34.68 -15.55
N ASN A 360 -11.89 33.94 -14.73
CA ASN A 360 -12.09 33.87 -13.29
C ASN A 360 -11.67 35.15 -12.54
N ARG A 361 -10.73 35.94 -13.07
CA ARG A 361 -10.29 37.21 -12.45
C ARG A 361 -11.20 38.42 -12.70
N ARG A 362 -12.18 38.34 -13.63
CA ARG A 362 -13.06 39.47 -13.99
C ARG A 362 -14.36 39.56 -13.17
N GLY A 363 -14.58 38.67 -12.20
CA GLY A 363 -15.60 38.83 -11.16
C GLY A 363 -15.03 39.58 -9.96
N ASP A 364 -15.40 40.86 -9.80
CA ASP A 364 -14.93 41.75 -8.73
C ASP A 364 -15.18 41.21 -7.32
N ILE A 365 -14.14 41.17 -6.48
CA ILE A 365 -14.27 41.12 -5.02
C ILE A 365 -13.40 42.23 -4.42
N LYS A 366 -14.02 43.38 -4.16
CA LYS A 366 -13.60 44.28 -3.07
C LYS A 366 -14.42 43.92 -1.83
N LYS A 367 -13.72 43.55 -0.76
CA LYS A 367 -14.21 43.37 0.62
C LYS A 367 -15.02 44.58 1.11
N PRO A 368 -15.99 44.41 2.04
CA PRO A 368 -15.68 44.25 3.47
C PRO A 368 -16.38 43.04 4.12
N ILE A 369 -15.63 42.30 4.95
CA ILE A 369 -16.15 41.31 5.91
C ILE A 369 -15.71 41.80 7.29
N ASP A 370 -16.56 42.63 7.90
CA ASP A 370 -16.64 42.91 9.33
C ASP A 370 -18.14 42.98 9.58
N ASP A 371 -18.76 41.88 10.04
CA ASP A 371 -20.10 41.81 10.68
C ASP A 371 -20.70 40.38 10.68
N PHE A 372 -19.93 39.36 11.10
CA PHE A 372 -20.51 38.03 11.33
C PHE A 372 -20.07 37.45 12.68
N VAL A 373 -20.46 38.14 13.74
CA VAL A 373 -20.71 37.52 15.05
C VAL A 373 -21.97 38.17 15.62
N GLU A 374 -23.15 37.65 15.29
CA GLU A 374 -24.23 37.40 16.27
C GLU A 374 -25.50 36.84 15.62
N LYS A 375 -26.10 35.88 16.34
CA LYS A 375 -27.46 35.34 16.26
C LYS A 375 -27.75 34.18 15.30
N GLN A 376 -27.93 33.03 15.97
CA GLN A 376 -28.81 31.93 15.56
C GLN A 376 -30.19 32.45 15.15
N GLU A 377 -30.68 32.01 14.01
CA GLU A 377 -31.84 31.12 13.83
C GLU A 377 -32.10 30.96 12.32
N GLY A 378 -32.65 29.81 11.94
CA GLY A 378 -32.64 29.23 10.60
C GLY A 378 -32.72 30.21 9.43
N TYR A 379 -31.68 30.20 8.59
CA TYR A 379 -31.78 30.62 7.20
C TYR A 379 -31.02 29.64 6.31
N GLN A 380 -31.79 29.12 5.37
CA GLN A 380 -31.37 28.47 4.14
C GLN A 380 -30.18 29.24 3.53
N LEU A 381 -29.03 28.58 3.36
CA LEU A 381 -27.84 29.12 2.73
C LEU A 381 -28.17 29.50 1.26
N SER A 382 -28.64 30.73 1.08
CA SER A 382 -28.70 31.40 -0.21
C SER A 382 -27.29 31.83 -0.58
N PHE A 383 -26.50 30.89 -1.09
CA PHE A 383 -25.23 31.18 -1.79
C PHE A 383 -25.28 30.76 -3.27
N PHE A 384 -26.47 30.36 -3.74
CA PHE A 384 -26.83 30.22 -5.15
C PHE A 384 -27.80 31.33 -5.54
N GLN A 385 -27.28 32.52 -5.84
CA GLN A 385 -27.97 33.41 -6.78
C GLN A 385 -27.00 33.73 -7.91
N LEU A 386 -27.03 32.85 -8.92
CA LEU A 386 -26.52 33.13 -10.24
C LEU A 386 -27.64 33.81 -11.03
N ASP A 387 -28.10 34.95 -10.51
CA ASP A 387 -29.02 35.82 -11.19
C ASP A 387 -28.42 37.22 -11.06
N ASP A 388 -27.63 37.62 -12.05
CA ASP A 388 -27.36 39.03 -12.26
C ASP A 388 -28.74 39.73 -12.26
N PRO A 389 -29.03 40.65 -11.33
CA PRO A 389 -30.38 41.17 -11.14
C PRO A 389 -30.94 41.79 -12.42
N ILE A 390 -30.06 42.27 -13.30
CA ILE A 390 -30.39 42.76 -14.64
C ILE A 390 -30.83 41.62 -15.56
N LEU A 391 -30.14 40.47 -15.52
CA LEU A 391 -30.50 39.29 -16.32
C LEU A 391 -31.77 38.60 -15.81
N SER A 392 -31.99 38.56 -14.49
CA SER A 392 -33.26 38.05 -13.93
C SER A 392 -34.43 38.94 -14.36
N GLN A 393 -34.27 40.26 -14.28
CA GLN A 393 -35.29 41.22 -14.69
C GLN A 393 -35.64 41.08 -16.18
N VAL A 394 -34.64 40.91 -17.04
CA VAL A 394 -34.85 40.68 -18.49
C VAL A 394 -35.50 39.32 -18.74
N ARG A 395 -35.09 38.27 -18.03
CA ARG A 395 -35.68 36.93 -18.16
C ARG A 395 -37.17 36.95 -17.79
N ASP A 396 -37.51 37.61 -16.69
CA ASP A 396 -38.88 37.66 -16.19
C ASP A 396 -39.78 38.56 -17.08
N GLU A 397 -39.25 39.64 -17.67
CA GLU A 397 -39.99 40.42 -18.67
C GLU A 397 -40.29 39.64 -19.95
N ILE A 398 -39.35 38.81 -20.41
CA ILE A 398 -39.53 38.01 -21.63
C ILE A 398 -40.50 36.85 -21.40
N ILE A 399 -40.41 36.17 -20.26
CA ILE A 399 -41.29 35.03 -19.92
C ILE A 399 -42.76 35.46 -19.82
N ASN A 400 -43.01 36.66 -19.29
CA ASN A 400 -44.36 37.18 -19.09
C ASN A 400 -44.93 37.90 -20.33
N LEU A 401 -44.20 37.92 -21.45
CA LEU A 401 -44.64 38.60 -22.66
C LEU A 401 -45.52 37.67 -23.53
N ASP A 402 -46.77 38.06 -23.77
CA ASP A 402 -47.64 37.35 -24.71
C ASP A 402 -47.36 37.79 -26.16
N VAL A 403 -46.39 37.11 -26.78
CA VAL A 403 -45.89 37.40 -28.12
C VAL A 403 -47.00 37.33 -29.20
N ASN A 404 -48.05 36.54 -28.98
CA ASN A 404 -49.09 36.31 -29.99
C ASN A 404 -50.11 37.44 -30.08
N ASN A 405 -50.14 38.34 -29.10
CA ASN A 405 -51.09 39.46 -29.03
C ASN A 405 -50.44 40.84 -29.13
N LEU A 406 -49.14 40.91 -29.45
CA LEU A 406 -48.45 42.19 -29.63
C LEU A 406 -48.63 42.75 -31.04
N THR A 407 -48.91 44.05 -31.13
CA THR A 407 -48.80 44.74 -32.42
C THR A 407 -47.31 44.89 -32.79
N PRO A 408 -46.97 45.01 -34.10
CA PRO A 408 -45.58 45.16 -34.52
C PRO A 408 -44.84 46.35 -33.87
N ILE A 409 -45.57 47.42 -33.54
CA ILE A 409 -45.02 48.60 -32.87
C ILE A 409 -44.73 48.31 -31.39
N ASP A 410 -45.61 47.59 -30.70
CA ASP A 410 -45.43 47.24 -29.29
C ASP A 410 -44.26 46.27 -29.09
N ALA A 411 -44.08 45.31 -29.99
CA ALA A 411 -42.94 44.40 -29.98
C ALA A 411 -41.60 45.15 -30.14
N LEU A 412 -41.54 46.13 -31.04
CA LEU A 412 -40.35 46.98 -31.23
C LEU A 412 -40.06 47.85 -30.00
N ASN A 413 -41.10 48.40 -29.38
CA ASN A 413 -40.96 49.21 -28.17
C ASN A 413 -40.47 48.36 -26.99
N LYS A 414 -41.01 47.15 -26.79
CA LYS A 414 -40.59 46.24 -25.72
C LYS A 414 -39.15 45.75 -25.89
N LEU A 415 -38.73 45.46 -27.12
CA LEU A 415 -37.32 45.16 -27.43
C LEU A 415 -36.39 46.34 -27.11
N ASN A 416 -36.85 47.57 -27.31
CA ASN A 416 -36.08 48.76 -26.98
C ASN A 416 -35.99 48.99 -25.45
N GLU A 417 -37.02 48.63 -24.68
CA GLU A 417 -37.00 48.65 -23.20
C GLU A 417 -36.00 47.62 -22.64
N ILE A 418 -36.06 46.38 -23.11
CA ILE A 418 -35.11 45.32 -22.72
C ILE A 418 -33.66 45.75 -23.04
N LYS A 419 -33.46 46.39 -24.20
CA LYS A 419 -32.14 46.93 -24.60
C LYS A 419 -31.65 48.07 -23.69
N LYS A 420 -32.54 48.86 -23.09
CA LYS A 420 -32.17 49.90 -22.10
C LYS A 420 -31.75 49.28 -20.78
N ILE A 421 -32.51 48.27 -20.30
CA ILE A 421 -32.22 47.53 -19.07
C ILE A 421 -30.83 46.88 -19.15
N VAL A 422 -30.50 46.24 -20.27
CA VAL A 422 -29.17 45.61 -20.48
C VAL A 422 -28.03 46.64 -20.62
N LYS A 423 -28.32 47.88 -21.05
CA LYS A 423 -27.31 48.94 -21.23
C LYS A 423 -27.11 49.82 -19.99
N GLY A 424 -27.88 49.63 -18.92
CA GLY A 424 -27.75 50.36 -17.65
C GLY A 424 -27.98 51.88 -17.77
N LYS A 425 -29.00 52.31 -18.53
CA LYS A 425 -29.38 53.73 -18.68
C LYS A 425 -30.83 53.99 -18.32
#